data_AF-A9V1I4-F1
#
_entry.id   AF-A9V1I4-F1
#
_cell.length_a   1.000
_cell.length_b   1.000
_cell.length_c   1.000
_cell.angle_alpha   90.00
_cell.angle_beta   90.00
_cell.angle_gamma   90.00
#
_symmetry.space_group_name_H-M   'P 1'
#
loop_
_entity.id
_entity.type
_entity.pdbx_description
1 polymer ?
#
loop_
_entity_poly.entity_id
_entity_poly.type
_entity_poly.pdbx_seq_one_letter_code
_entity_poly.pdbx_strand_id
1 'polypeptide(L)'
;MIWRLPLFAVLLIVGRVVADSTTLVAPDFHGLTNEAPSPDGPRPARAAATVDEATRTRRAVGNLDKALVQQLYEQEYLGATNDFFSDASDLTACSTGITTNPLEHMLMVLKRVNFYRTMVGLLPAGLSLTKSAQCLESSLMMSANSMLSHYPDESWACYHTNGDEAAGRSNLHLGGFGVNSVDGYISDDGSNNMAVGHRRWILYPPLSEIGTGDVNPSESGYYPANTMWVINGDWTRLPTEPEAVLWPSAGYMPYQLLPSSRRWSVSIDNADFADATVTMTGPDGPVAVTIEYRNGGFGDPALSFHIDDESVMNRPLGADVTYHVTVSNYKLGGQTRTYEYDVIIFDTDAPAGDFCLQLQVSGRSGVNSIINGIYDQDASLLGVSYYKKQGSDFYLSHTTDWWFFATSPTAWSWFARMESSAVRPEDSQAAVEVYAAPWTEDPNVQITCLSYPDSDEPVDDDDKAGETDDDAGDDDDDEPTCNAGVGIYHERRDCKKHCKKQEASLPSSNWFKRAKKGYCLHACVCCPERIKKSDCRERCNGNFEWNKKDKKTGCKKLCTCL
;
A
#
# COMPACT_ATOMS: atom_id res chain seq x y z
N MET A 1 43.05 -33.97 10.02
CA MET A 1 41.68 -33.88 9.46
C MET A 1 40.82 -33.17 10.48
N ILE A 2 40.66 -31.86 10.32
CA ILE A 2 39.76 -31.02 11.12
C ILE A 2 38.97 -30.22 10.09
N TRP A 3 37.71 -30.56 9.89
CA TRP A 3 36.80 -29.78 9.06
C TRP A 3 36.15 -28.70 9.93
N ARG A 4 36.30 -27.45 9.50
CA ARG A 4 35.60 -26.28 10.04
C ARG A 4 34.25 -26.16 9.32
N LEU A 5 33.18 -26.00 10.07
CA LEU A 5 31.90 -25.45 9.60
C LEU A 5 31.79 -24.00 10.10
N PRO A 6 31.29 -23.05 9.29
CA PRO A 6 31.14 -21.66 9.70
C PRO A 6 29.81 -21.49 10.48
N LEU A 7 29.89 -20.83 11.65
CA LEU A 7 28.72 -20.25 12.31
C LEU A 7 28.21 -19.08 11.46
N PHE A 8 26.98 -19.17 10.97
CA PHE A 8 26.21 -17.99 10.60
C PHE A 8 25.72 -17.31 11.89
N ALA A 9 26.14 -16.07 12.10
CA ALA A 9 25.64 -15.23 13.17
C ALA A 9 24.25 -14.70 12.78
N VAL A 10 23.21 -15.20 13.45
CA VAL A 10 21.89 -14.57 13.46
C VAL A 10 22.01 -13.30 14.31
N LEU A 11 21.78 -12.14 13.69
CA LEU A 11 21.79 -10.86 14.38
C LEU A 11 20.45 -10.70 15.14
N LEU A 12 20.43 -11.10 16.41
CA LEU A 12 19.33 -10.80 17.34
C LEU A 12 19.33 -9.30 17.64
N ILE A 13 18.34 -8.57 17.13
CA ILE A 13 18.05 -7.20 17.56
C ILE A 13 17.32 -7.29 18.91
N VAL A 14 18.08 -7.24 19.99
CA VAL A 14 17.55 -7.16 21.36
C VAL A 14 17.12 -5.72 21.62
N GLY A 15 15.81 -5.48 21.75
CA GLY A 15 15.27 -4.21 22.24
C GLY A 15 15.85 -3.89 23.63
N ARG A 16 16.19 -2.63 23.88
CA ARG A 16 16.69 -2.20 25.20
C ARG A 16 15.56 -2.30 26.22
N VAL A 17 15.69 -3.23 27.16
CA VAL A 17 14.94 -3.21 28.43
C VAL A 17 15.45 -2.00 29.21
N VAL A 18 14.64 -0.95 29.34
CA VAL A 18 14.87 0.09 30.34
C VAL A 18 14.44 -0.51 31.67
N ALA A 19 15.38 -0.58 32.61
CA ALA A 19 15.19 -1.18 33.93
C ALA A 19 14.25 -0.34 34.81
N ASP A 20 12.95 -0.38 34.51
CA ASP A 20 11.81 -0.26 35.45
C ASP A 20 10.43 -0.29 34.73
N SER A 21 10.36 -0.42 33.40
CA SER A 21 9.07 -0.46 32.69
C SER A 21 8.70 -1.87 32.23
N THR A 22 7.52 -2.36 32.64
CA THR A 22 6.87 -3.58 32.08
C THR A 22 6.38 -3.38 30.64
N THR A 23 6.59 -2.17 30.10
CA THR A 23 6.34 -1.78 28.72
C THR A 23 7.63 -1.86 27.91
N LEU A 24 7.59 -2.64 26.83
CA LEU A 24 8.62 -2.69 25.80
C LEU A 24 8.35 -1.57 24.79
N VAL A 25 9.36 -0.74 24.56
CA VAL A 25 9.30 0.29 23.52
C VAL A 25 9.43 -0.40 22.17
N ALA A 26 8.60 0.00 21.20
CA ALA A 26 8.75 -0.48 19.84
C ALA A 26 10.14 -0.12 19.29
N PRO A 27 10.78 -1.03 18.53
CA PRO A 27 11.98 -0.68 17.79
C PRO A 27 11.70 0.46 16.80
N ASP A 28 12.76 1.16 16.37
CA ASP A 28 12.67 2.20 15.35
C ASP A 28 11.98 1.67 14.09
N PHE A 29 10.85 2.27 13.73
CA PHE A 29 10.04 1.89 12.57
C PHE A 29 10.30 2.90 11.45
N HIS A 30 11.38 2.68 10.68
CA HIS A 30 11.82 3.58 9.58
C HIS A 30 12.02 5.06 9.99
N GLY A 31 12.62 5.31 11.16
CA GLY A 31 12.89 6.64 11.71
C GLY A 31 11.77 7.19 12.59
N LEU A 32 10.76 6.39 12.92
CA LEU A 32 9.67 6.74 13.83
C LEU A 32 9.88 6.05 15.18
N THR A 33 10.16 6.85 16.21
CA THR A 33 10.30 6.37 17.59
C THR A 33 9.38 7.15 18.53
N ASN A 34 8.96 6.48 19.61
CA ASN A 34 8.24 7.12 20.72
C ASN A 34 9.18 7.74 21.76
N GLU A 35 10.48 7.88 21.45
CA GLU A 35 11.41 8.44 22.41
C GLU A 35 11.10 9.93 22.64
N ALA A 36 10.90 10.31 23.90
CA ALA A 36 10.99 11.72 24.27
C ALA A 36 12.41 12.22 23.93
N PRO A 37 12.58 13.45 23.39
CA PRO A 37 13.91 13.99 23.12
C PRO A 37 14.73 14.01 24.42
N SER A 38 15.81 13.23 24.48
CA SER A 38 16.68 13.24 25.67
C SER A 38 17.43 14.58 25.76
N PRO A 39 17.36 15.32 26.88
CA PRO A 39 18.13 16.55 27.07
C PRO A 39 19.66 16.32 27.14
N ASP A 40 20.09 15.10 27.50
CA ASP A 40 21.48 14.81 27.90
C ASP A 40 22.17 13.72 27.05
N GLY A 41 21.58 13.32 25.91
CA GLY A 41 22.23 12.42 24.96
C GLY A 41 23.39 13.09 24.21
N PRO A 42 24.50 12.40 23.89
CA PRO A 42 25.51 12.95 23.00
C PRO A 42 24.85 13.34 21.68
N ARG A 43 24.94 14.62 21.29
CA ARG A 43 24.41 15.10 20.00
C ARG A 43 24.89 14.13 18.90
N PRO A 44 23.97 13.45 18.18
CA PRO A 44 24.40 12.58 17.11
C PRO A 44 25.20 13.42 16.11
N ALA A 45 26.35 12.88 15.71
CA ALA A 45 27.20 13.48 14.70
C ALA A 45 26.34 13.81 13.47
N ARG A 46 26.59 15.00 12.92
CA ARG A 46 25.88 15.72 11.84
C ARG A 46 25.57 14.86 10.59
N ALA A 47 24.64 13.92 10.74
CA ALA A 47 23.97 13.15 9.69
C ALA A 47 22.43 13.29 9.77
N ALA A 48 21.92 14.13 10.69
CA ALA A 48 20.51 14.25 11.03
C ALA A 48 19.81 15.48 10.41
N ALA A 49 20.02 15.75 9.12
CA ALA A 49 19.30 16.83 8.42
C ALA A 49 18.37 16.33 7.30
N THR A 50 18.52 15.10 6.82
CA THR A 50 17.68 14.54 5.76
C THR A 50 16.51 13.71 6.29
N VAL A 51 16.71 12.99 7.41
CA VAL A 51 15.69 12.10 7.99
C VAL A 51 14.60 12.89 8.74
N ASP A 52 14.94 14.01 9.40
CA ASP A 52 13.99 14.82 10.19
C ASP A 52 12.99 15.59 9.29
N GLU A 53 13.44 16.13 8.16
CA GLU A 53 12.58 16.86 7.23
C GLU A 53 11.67 15.91 6.45
N ALA A 54 12.18 14.78 5.93
CA ALA A 54 11.37 13.75 5.30
C ALA A 54 10.32 13.14 6.27
N THR A 55 10.63 12.99 7.55
CA THR A 55 9.69 12.51 8.57
C THR A 55 8.63 13.53 8.93
N ARG A 56 8.96 14.83 8.95
CA ARG A 56 7.97 15.92 9.09
C ARG A 56 7.10 16.07 7.85
N THR A 57 7.65 15.90 6.65
CA THR A 57 6.88 15.90 5.40
C THR A 57 5.96 14.68 5.32
N ARG A 58 6.40 13.48 5.75
CA ARG A 58 5.54 12.27 5.86
C ARG A 58 4.27 12.51 6.68
N ARG A 59 4.38 13.17 7.84
CA ARG A 59 3.25 13.47 8.74
C ARG A 59 2.29 14.53 8.22
N ALA A 60 2.76 15.36 7.27
CA ALA A 60 2.00 16.49 6.75
C ALA A 60 1.29 16.20 5.41
N VAL A 61 1.69 15.16 4.67
CA VAL A 61 1.25 15.00 3.27
C VAL A 61 0.77 13.57 2.89
N GLY A 62 0.68 12.62 3.84
CA GLY A 62 0.21 11.26 3.57
C GLY A 62 1.26 10.36 2.91
N ASN A 63 0.84 9.18 2.46
CA ASN A 63 1.68 8.14 1.88
C ASN A 63 2.07 8.44 0.41
N LEU A 64 2.80 9.53 0.16
CA LEU A 64 3.08 9.98 -1.21
C LEU A 64 4.22 9.25 -1.95
N ASP A 65 4.95 8.37 -1.28
CA ASP A 65 6.05 7.61 -1.89
C ASP A 65 5.64 6.14 -2.00
N LYS A 66 5.22 5.71 -3.21
CA LYS A 66 4.79 4.34 -3.49
C LYS A 66 5.85 3.30 -3.12
N ALA A 67 7.12 3.57 -3.45
CA ALA A 67 8.21 2.63 -3.18
C ALA A 67 8.43 2.45 -1.67
N LEU A 68 8.30 3.52 -0.90
CA LEU A 68 8.33 3.44 0.56
C LEU A 68 7.14 2.64 1.12
N VAL A 69 5.93 2.88 0.62
CA VAL A 69 4.73 2.13 1.07
C VAL A 69 4.86 0.65 0.73
N GLN A 70 5.34 0.32 -0.47
CA GLN A 70 5.64 -1.05 -0.86
C GLN A 70 6.70 -1.68 0.06
N GLN A 71 7.78 -0.96 0.36
CA GLN A 71 8.79 -1.45 1.31
C GLN A 71 8.20 -1.70 2.71
N LEU A 72 7.35 -0.79 3.22
CA LEU A 72 6.67 -0.97 4.50
C LEU A 72 5.76 -2.19 4.47
N TYR A 73 5.02 -2.40 3.38
CA TYR A 73 4.18 -3.58 3.21
C TYR A 73 5.02 -4.87 3.23
N GLU A 74 6.08 -4.94 2.43
CA GLU A 74 6.93 -6.13 2.32
C GLU A 74 7.69 -6.44 3.62
N GLN A 75 8.30 -5.44 4.25
CA GLN A 75 9.18 -5.64 5.40
C GLN A 75 8.44 -5.70 6.72
N GLU A 76 7.37 -4.92 6.85
CA GLU A 76 6.68 -4.73 8.12
C GLU A 76 5.36 -5.50 8.18
N TYR A 77 4.51 -5.38 7.17
CA TYR A 77 3.24 -6.10 7.14
C TYR A 77 3.44 -7.60 6.92
N LEU A 78 4.06 -8.00 5.80
CA LEU A 78 4.33 -9.41 5.49
C LEU A 78 5.35 -10.05 6.45
N GLY A 79 6.27 -9.24 6.99
CA GLY A 79 7.24 -9.70 7.99
C GLY A 79 6.64 -9.97 9.38
N ALA A 80 5.42 -9.51 9.66
CA ALA A 80 4.69 -9.85 10.89
C ALA A 80 3.84 -11.10 10.66
N THR A 81 4.28 -12.24 11.19
CA THR A 81 3.62 -13.54 11.00
C THR A 81 3.21 -14.19 12.32
N ASN A 82 2.36 -15.23 12.24
CA ASN A 82 1.99 -16.07 13.38
C ASN A 82 2.95 -17.27 13.58
N ASP A 83 4.10 -17.31 12.90
CA ASP A 83 5.01 -18.48 12.93
C ASP A 83 5.62 -18.74 14.32
N PHE A 84 5.69 -17.69 15.14
CA PHE A 84 6.19 -17.75 16.51
C PHE A 84 5.10 -18.09 17.52
N PHE A 85 3.85 -18.23 17.09
CA PHE A 85 2.75 -18.56 17.99
C PHE A 85 2.92 -19.97 18.55
N SER A 86 2.70 -20.11 19.85
CA SER A 86 2.50 -21.40 20.50
C SER A 86 1.37 -21.29 21.50
N ASP A 87 0.57 -22.36 21.57
CA ASP A 87 -0.52 -22.51 22.51
C ASP A 87 -0.33 -23.79 23.33
N ALA A 88 -0.32 -23.62 24.64
CA ALA A 88 -0.32 -24.66 25.64
C ALA A 88 -1.49 -24.47 26.63
N SER A 89 -2.53 -23.75 26.22
CA SER A 89 -3.74 -23.55 27.01
C SER A 89 -4.55 -24.83 27.09
N ASP A 90 -5.13 -25.07 28.26
CA ASP A 90 -6.11 -26.10 28.54
C ASP A 90 -7.41 -25.42 28.97
N LEU A 91 -8.39 -25.41 28.06
CA LEU A 91 -9.68 -24.75 28.26
C LEU A 91 -10.61 -25.57 29.18
N THR A 92 -10.31 -26.84 29.41
CA THR A 92 -11.06 -27.68 30.36
C THR A 92 -10.56 -27.45 31.78
N ALA A 93 -9.24 -27.32 31.95
CA ALA A 93 -8.60 -27.03 33.24
C ALA A 93 -8.51 -25.53 33.56
N CYS A 94 -8.93 -24.67 32.63
CA CYS A 94 -8.83 -23.21 32.73
C CYS A 94 -7.41 -22.73 33.06
N SER A 95 -6.44 -23.19 32.26
CA SER A 95 -5.05 -22.80 32.39
C SER A 95 -4.47 -22.41 31.04
N THR A 96 -3.59 -21.43 31.00
CA THR A 96 -3.04 -20.91 29.74
C THR A 96 -1.75 -21.61 29.34
N GLY A 97 -1.02 -22.23 30.27
CA GLY A 97 0.29 -22.84 29.98
C GLY A 97 1.42 -21.81 29.80
N ILE A 98 2.63 -22.14 30.27
CA ILE A 98 3.76 -21.18 30.36
C ILE A 98 4.32 -20.78 28.99
N THR A 99 4.21 -21.66 27.99
CA THR A 99 4.74 -21.41 26.64
C THR A 99 3.73 -20.68 25.74
N THR A 100 2.57 -20.31 26.26
CA THR A 100 1.52 -19.67 25.46
C THR A 100 1.81 -18.20 25.26
N ASN A 101 1.65 -17.70 24.03
CA ASN A 101 2.06 -16.34 23.63
C ASN A 101 3.51 -16.02 23.99
N PRO A 102 4.50 -16.71 23.39
CA PRO A 102 5.89 -16.35 23.59
C PRO A 102 6.13 -14.90 23.17
N LEU A 103 7.12 -14.23 23.77
CA LEU A 103 7.38 -12.81 23.54
C LEU A 103 7.49 -12.45 22.05
N GLU A 104 8.13 -13.31 21.26
CA GLU A 104 8.31 -13.09 19.83
C GLU A 104 6.97 -13.03 19.07
N HIS A 105 5.99 -13.86 19.43
CA HIS A 105 4.63 -13.77 18.91
C HIS A 105 3.97 -12.43 19.22
N MET A 106 4.01 -11.99 20.49
CA MET A 106 3.43 -10.70 20.88
C MET A 106 4.10 -9.52 20.16
N LEU A 107 5.41 -9.62 19.88
CA LEU A 107 6.13 -8.62 19.10
C LEU A 107 5.71 -8.61 17.61
N MET A 108 5.33 -9.74 17.02
CA MET A 108 4.74 -9.77 15.67
C MET A 108 3.37 -9.10 15.63
N VAL A 109 2.53 -9.33 16.64
CA VAL A 109 1.24 -8.62 16.78
C VAL A 109 1.47 -7.12 16.92
N LEU A 110 2.42 -6.70 17.76
CA LEU A 110 2.79 -5.28 17.90
C LEU A 110 3.30 -4.69 16.58
N LYS A 111 4.13 -5.44 15.85
CA LYS A 111 4.66 -5.02 14.54
C LYS A 111 3.53 -4.79 13.53
N ARG A 112 2.53 -5.67 13.48
CA ARG A 112 1.34 -5.48 12.63
C ARG A 112 0.53 -4.24 13.03
N VAL A 113 0.32 -4.00 14.33
CA VAL A 113 -0.33 -2.77 14.84
C VAL A 113 0.46 -1.52 14.41
N ASN A 114 1.77 -1.53 14.58
CA ASN A 114 2.63 -0.38 14.28
C ASN A 114 2.79 -0.11 12.79
N PHE A 115 2.67 -1.13 11.94
CA PHE A 115 2.52 -0.97 10.51
C PHE A 115 1.30 -0.11 10.18
N TYR A 116 0.12 -0.48 10.69
CA TYR A 116 -1.12 0.28 10.44
C TYR A 116 -1.05 1.70 11.00
N ARG A 117 -0.47 1.88 12.20
CA ARG A 117 -0.25 3.22 12.78
C ARG A 117 0.67 4.06 11.90
N THR A 118 1.75 3.48 11.38
CA THR A 118 2.68 4.18 10.49
C THR A 118 2.03 4.59 9.17
N MET A 119 1.20 3.73 8.59
CA MET A 119 0.45 4.02 7.35
C MET A 119 -0.42 5.27 7.46
N VAL A 120 -0.84 5.65 8.66
CA VAL A 120 -1.66 6.85 8.90
C VAL A 120 -0.88 7.98 9.58
N GLY A 121 0.46 7.93 9.56
CA GLY A 121 1.34 8.97 10.09
C GLY A 121 1.42 9.02 11.61
N LEU A 122 0.96 7.97 12.30
CA LEU A 122 1.03 7.87 13.76
C LEU A 122 2.34 7.27 14.23
N LEU A 123 2.69 7.66 15.44
CA LEU A 123 3.78 7.08 16.19
C LEU A 123 3.46 5.62 16.57
N PRO A 124 4.46 4.71 16.58
CA PRO A 124 4.23 3.33 17.02
C PRO A 124 3.69 3.29 18.45
N ALA A 125 3.11 2.19 18.89
CA ALA A 125 2.77 1.93 20.28
C ALA A 125 3.83 1.00 20.91
N GLY A 126 3.95 1.02 22.25
CA GLY A 126 4.70 0.02 23.01
C GLY A 126 3.88 -1.26 23.30
N LEU A 127 4.50 -2.26 23.92
CA LEU A 127 3.84 -3.49 24.37
C LEU A 127 3.97 -3.65 25.88
N SER A 128 2.84 -3.71 26.60
CA SER A 128 2.78 -3.95 28.03
C SER A 128 2.62 -5.44 28.33
N LEU A 129 3.66 -6.07 28.88
CA LEU A 129 3.62 -7.50 29.20
C LEU A 129 2.61 -7.82 30.31
N THR A 130 2.38 -6.88 31.23
CA THR A 130 1.37 -7.02 32.27
C THR A 130 -0.04 -7.06 31.66
N LYS A 131 -0.38 -6.13 30.77
CA LYS A 131 -1.68 -6.13 30.08
C LYS A 131 -1.82 -7.36 29.19
N SER A 132 -0.76 -7.77 28.49
CA SER A 132 -0.76 -8.99 27.68
C SER A 132 -1.12 -10.25 28.48
N ALA A 133 -0.60 -10.39 29.71
CA ALA A 133 -0.95 -11.52 30.57
C ALA A 133 -2.45 -11.53 30.91
N GLN A 134 -3.05 -10.37 31.20
CA GLN A 134 -4.49 -10.25 31.45
C GLN A 134 -5.31 -10.50 30.18
N CYS A 135 -4.85 -10.00 29.03
CA CYS A 135 -5.46 -10.29 27.73
C CYS A 135 -5.49 -11.79 27.42
N LEU A 136 -4.45 -12.54 27.81
CA LEU A 136 -4.44 -13.99 27.62
C LEU A 136 -5.52 -14.69 28.47
N GLU A 137 -5.72 -14.26 29.72
CA GLU A 137 -6.84 -14.75 30.55
C GLU A 137 -8.20 -14.42 29.92
N SER A 138 -8.37 -13.21 29.36
CA SER A 138 -9.58 -12.84 28.61
C SER A 138 -9.80 -13.72 27.39
N SER A 139 -8.78 -13.95 26.56
CA SER A 139 -8.90 -14.78 25.36
C SER A 139 -9.28 -16.22 25.71
N LEU A 140 -8.74 -16.76 26.81
CA LEU A 140 -9.15 -18.06 27.35
C LEU A 140 -10.65 -18.06 27.69
N MET A 141 -11.15 -17.02 28.35
CA MET A 141 -12.58 -16.87 28.67
C MET A 141 -13.45 -16.83 27.40
N MET A 142 -13.09 -16.00 26.41
CA MET A 142 -13.85 -15.87 25.16
C MET A 142 -13.90 -17.21 24.40
N SER A 143 -12.77 -17.90 24.33
CA SER A 143 -12.65 -19.18 23.63
C SER A 143 -13.42 -20.30 24.34
N ALA A 144 -13.28 -20.42 25.66
CA ALA A 144 -13.97 -21.43 26.47
C ALA A 144 -15.50 -21.32 26.40
N ASN A 145 -16.02 -20.11 26.18
CA ASN A 145 -17.45 -19.84 26.09
C ASN A 145 -17.95 -19.69 24.64
N SER A 146 -17.04 -19.72 23.65
CA SER A 146 -17.37 -19.44 22.23
C SER A 146 -18.19 -18.15 22.05
N MET A 147 -17.86 -17.11 22.83
CA MET A 147 -18.63 -15.88 22.91
C MET A 147 -17.72 -14.69 23.17
N LEU A 148 -18.09 -13.52 22.63
CA LEU A 148 -17.46 -12.23 22.95
C LEU A 148 -18.33 -11.42 23.90
N SER A 149 -17.71 -10.83 24.92
CA SER A 149 -18.34 -9.82 25.77
C SER A 149 -17.29 -8.87 26.33
N HIS A 150 -17.55 -7.56 26.29
CA HIS A 150 -16.75 -6.58 27.05
C HIS A 150 -17.11 -6.57 28.54
N TYR A 151 -18.15 -7.31 28.94
CA TYR A 151 -18.57 -7.50 30.33
C TYR A 151 -18.92 -8.98 30.53
N PRO A 152 -17.93 -9.89 30.54
CA PRO A 152 -18.15 -11.30 30.83
C PRO A 152 -18.93 -11.49 32.13
N ASP A 153 -19.88 -12.41 32.15
CA ASP A 153 -20.59 -12.75 33.38
C ASP A 153 -19.69 -13.64 34.25
N GLU A 154 -19.71 -13.46 35.57
CA GLU A 154 -18.90 -14.26 36.51
C GLU A 154 -19.20 -15.78 36.42
N SER A 155 -20.32 -16.19 35.82
CA SER A 155 -20.68 -17.59 35.56
C SER A 155 -20.03 -18.21 34.33
N TRP A 156 -19.27 -17.44 33.53
CA TRP A 156 -18.55 -17.96 32.36
C TRP A 156 -17.56 -19.06 32.73
N ALA A 157 -17.41 -20.04 31.83
CA ALA A 157 -16.31 -20.99 31.94
C ALA A 157 -14.96 -20.27 31.94
N CYS A 158 -14.04 -20.71 32.78
CA CYS A 158 -12.71 -20.11 32.93
C CYS A 158 -12.70 -18.62 33.28
N TYR A 159 -13.74 -18.11 33.96
CA TYR A 159 -13.80 -16.72 34.39
C TYR A 159 -12.60 -16.34 35.27
N HIS A 160 -11.94 -15.25 34.92
CA HIS A 160 -10.88 -14.60 35.68
C HIS A 160 -11.15 -13.11 35.78
N THR A 161 -10.98 -12.53 36.98
CA THR A 161 -11.19 -11.09 37.20
C THR A 161 -10.25 -10.22 36.35
N ASN A 162 -9.00 -10.64 36.12
CA ASN A 162 -8.11 -9.90 35.23
C ASN A 162 -8.56 -10.01 33.76
N GLY A 163 -9.09 -11.17 33.37
CA GLY A 163 -9.64 -11.38 32.04
C GLY A 163 -10.90 -10.53 31.79
N ASP A 164 -11.79 -10.42 32.77
CA ASP A 164 -12.93 -9.48 32.73
C ASP A 164 -12.48 -8.03 32.58
N GLU A 165 -11.50 -7.59 33.39
CA GLU A 165 -10.92 -6.25 33.25
C GLU A 165 -10.34 -6.02 31.86
N ALA A 166 -9.53 -6.96 31.36
CA ALA A 166 -8.97 -6.88 30.03
C ALA A 166 -10.06 -6.83 28.95
N ALA A 167 -11.11 -7.63 29.08
CA ALA A 167 -12.23 -7.65 28.14
C ALA A 167 -12.90 -6.27 28.01
N GLY A 168 -13.10 -5.56 29.14
CA GLY A 168 -13.67 -4.21 29.16
C GLY A 168 -12.75 -3.10 28.63
N ARG A 169 -11.46 -3.40 28.39
CA ARG A 169 -10.42 -2.44 27.97
C ARG A 169 -9.84 -2.71 26.59
N SER A 170 -10.36 -3.73 25.91
CA SER A 170 -9.74 -4.30 24.74
C SER A 170 -10.65 -4.33 23.52
N ASN A 171 -10.03 -4.44 22.34
CA ASN A 171 -10.68 -5.05 21.19
C ASN A 171 -10.72 -6.57 21.37
N LEU A 172 -11.81 -7.21 20.92
CA LEU A 172 -12.04 -8.65 21.10
C LEU A 172 -12.34 -9.33 19.77
N HIS A 173 -11.69 -10.46 19.49
CA HIS A 173 -11.90 -11.23 18.26
C HIS A 173 -12.13 -12.69 18.63
N LEU A 174 -13.17 -13.30 18.04
CA LEU A 174 -13.43 -14.74 18.10
C LEU A 174 -13.44 -15.32 16.68
N GLY A 175 -12.73 -16.44 16.48
CA GLY A 175 -12.46 -17.02 15.17
C GLY A 175 -11.12 -16.60 14.56
N GLY A 176 -10.35 -15.76 15.25
CA GLY A 176 -9.04 -15.25 14.81
C GLY A 176 -8.06 -15.09 15.97
N PHE A 177 -6.77 -15.11 15.66
CA PHE A 177 -5.68 -14.89 16.62
C PHE A 177 -4.48 -14.20 15.96
N GLY A 178 -3.63 -13.59 16.78
CA GLY A 178 -2.35 -13.01 16.39
C GLY A 178 -2.51 -11.87 15.39
N VAL A 179 -1.64 -11.84 14.38
CA VAL A 179 -1.64 -10.77 13.35
C VAL A 179 -2.95 -10.72 12.56
N ASN A 180 -3.58 -11.88 12.33
CA ASN A 180 -4.88 -11.97 11.65
C ASN A 180 -6.00 -11.26 12.43
N SER A 181 -5.91 -11.23 13.76
CA SER A 181 -6.89 -10.49 14.57
C SER A 181 -6.73 -8.98 14.42
N VAL A 182 -5.50 -8.50 14.26
CA VAL A 182 -5.22 -7.09 13.97
C VAL A 182 -5.85 -6.70 12.63
N ASP A 183 -5.67 -7.50 11.60
CA ASP A 183 -6.27 -7.26 10.27
C ASP A 183 -7.80 -7.26 10.37
N GLY A 184 -8.39 -8.18 11.14
CA GLY A 184 -9.82 -8.22 11.40
C GLY A 184 -10.33 -6.98 12.12
N TYR A 185 -9.59 -6.46 13.12
CA TYR A 185 -9.92 -5.20 13.79
C TYR A 185 -9.82 -3.99 12.86
N ILE A 186 -8.82 -3.97 11.97
CA ILE A 186 -8.67 -2.90 10.99
C ILE A 186 -9.74 -3.01 9.91
N SER A 187 -10.08 -4.18 9.41
CA SER A 187 -11.20 -4.32 8.47
C SER A 187 -12.52 -3.93 9.13
N ASP A 188 -12.75 -4.39 10.36
CA ASP A 188 -13.92 -4.10 11.20
C ASP A 188 -15.25 -4.52 10.54
N ASP A 189 -15.27 -5.76 10.07
CA ASP A 189 -16.41 -6.42 9.44
C ASP A 189 -17.59 -6.63 10.41
N GLY A 190 -18.80 -6.72 9.86
CA GLY A 190 -20.02 -7.02 10.64
C GLY A 190 -20.92 -5.80 10.85
N SER A 191 -22.23 -6.04 10.98
CA SER A 191 -23.24 -4.97 11.09
C SER A 191 -23.23 -4.24 12.43
N ASN A 192 -22.69 -4.84 13.47
CA ASN A 192 -22.50 -4.21 14.78
C ASN A 192 -21.25 -3.32 14.83
N ASN A 193 -20.44 -3.31 13.77
CA ASN A 193 -19.16 -2.60 13.69
C ASN A 193 -19.20 -1.38 12.75
N MET A 194 -20.39 -0.84 12.46
CA MET A 194 -20.57 0.37 11.63
C MET A 194 -19.77 1.59 12.14
N ALA A 195 -19.45 1.63 13.44
CA ALA A 195 -18.65 2.69 14.04
C ALA A 195 -17.13 2.55 13.79
N VAL A 196 -16.69 1.41 13.22
CA VAL A 196 -15.30 0.97 13.08
C VAL A 196 -14.48 1.15 14.37
N GLY A 197 -15.09 0.76 15.49
CA GLY A 197 -14.57 1.03 16.83
C GLY A 197 -13.22 0.37 17.11
N HIS A 198 -13.00 -0.85 16.60
CA HIS A 198 -11.76 -1.58 16.84
C HIS A 198 -10.60 -0.89 16.12
N ARG A 199 -10.80 -0.54 14.84
CA ARG A 199 -9.84 0.22 14.03
C ARG A 199 -9.53 1.57 14.67
N ARG A 200 -10.56 2.30 15.12
CA ARG A 200 -10.41 3.63 15.73
C ARG A 200 -9.60 3.59 17.02
N TRP A 201 -9.71 2.54 17.82
CA TRP A 201 -8.86 2.38 19.00
C TRP A 201 -7.40 2.10 18.64
N ILE A 202 -7.14 1.23 17.66
CA ILE A 202 -5.78 0.90 17.20
C ILE A 202 -5.09 2.12 16.59
N LEU A 203 -5.84 2.89 15.79
CA LEU A 203 -5.37 4.11 15.14
C LEU A 203 -5.67 5.36 15.97
N TYR A 204 -5.94 5.22 17.27
CA TYR A 204 -6.16 6.37 18.13
C TYR A 204 -4.81 7.08 18.35
N PRO A 205 -4.69 8.38 18.04
CA PRO A 205 -3.40 9.05 18.11
C PRO A 205 -2.72 8.98 19.48
N PRO A 206 -3.44 9.20 20.61
CA PRO A 206 -2.88 9.09 21.96
C PRO A 206 -2.59 7.67 22.45
N LEU A 207 -2.85 6.61 21.67
CA LEU A 207 -2.53 5.24 22.07
C LEU A 207 -1.01 5.07 22.21
N SER A 208 -0.55 4.90 23.45
CA SER A 208 0.86 4.82 23.83
C SER A 208 1.41 3.39 23.85
N GLU A 209 0.57 2.42 24.21
CA GLU A 209 0.92 1.00 24.36
C GLU A 209 -0.29 0.10 24.12
N ILE A 210 -0.04 -1.16 23.80
CA ILE A 210 -1.04 -2.23 23.75
C ILE A 210 -0.67 -3.37 24.71
N GLY A 211 -1.64 -4.20 25.06
CA GLY A 211 -1.42 -5.57 25.52
C GLY A 211 -2.10 -6.53 24.55
N THR A 212 -1.58 -7.73 24.37
CA THR A 212 -2.22 -8.74 23.50
C THR A 212 -2.12 -10.12 24.12
N GLY A 213 -3.17 -10.93 23.94
CA GLY A 213 -3.17 -12.33 24.34
C GLY A 213 -4.03 -13.15 23.40
N ASP A 214 -3.53 -14.32 23.03
CA ASP A 214 -4.14 -15.20 22.04
C ASP A 214 -4.33 -16.62 22.58
N VAL A 215 -5.43 -17.25 22.22
CA VAL A 215 -5.61 -18.71 22.31
C VAL A 215 -6.06 -19.22 20.96
N ASN A 216 -5.57 -20.40 20.56
CA ASN A 216 -5.92 -21.06 19.30
C ASN A 216 -5.97 -22.57 19.54
N PRO A 217 -6.98 -23.04 20.29
CA PRO A 217 -7.11 -24.44 20.64
C PRO A 217 -7.33 -25.30 19.40
N SER A 218 -6.67 -26.45 19.35
CA SER A 218 -6.88 -27.46 18.30
C SER A 218 -8.11 -28.36 18.54
N GLU A 219 -8.69 -28.26 19.74
CA GLU A 219 -9.84 -29.05 20.17
C GLU A 219 -11.14 -28.56 19.52
N SER A 220 -11.99 -29.52 19.09
CA SER A 220 -13.29 -29.20 18.52
C SER A 220 -14.23 -28.58 19.55
N GLY A 221 -14.91 -27.50 19.19
CA GLY A 221 -15.92 -26.84 20.04
C GLY A 221 -15.43 -25.56 20.72
N TYR A 222 -14.15 -25.22 20.54
CA TYR A 222 -13.59 -23.93 20.91
C TYR A 222 -13.17 -23.15 19.65
N TYR A 223 -13.15 -21.82 19.76
CA TYR A 223 -12.70 -20.95 18.69
C TYR A 223 -11.40 -20.24 19.08
N PRO A 224 -10.51 -19.96 18.13
CA PRO A 224 -9.40 -19.06 18.39
C PRO A 224 -9.94 -17.72 18.90
N ALA A 225 -9.23 -17.09 19.83
CA ALA A 225 -9.61 -15.80 20.36
C ALA A 225 -8.40 -14.90 20.59
N ASN A 226 -8.60 -13.60 20.33
CA ASN A 226 -7.66 -12.55 20.66
C ASN A 226 -8.34 -11.49 21.54
N THR A 227 -7.56 -10.97 22.49
CA THR A 227 -7.89 -9.80 23.28
C THR A 227 -6.73 -8.82 23.14
N MET A 228 -7.01 -7.60 22.70
CA MET A 228 -6.00 -6.54 22.54
C MET A 228 -6.36 -5.31 23.35
N TRP A 229 -5.61 -5.05 24.43
CA TRP A 229 -5.80 -3.89 25.28
C TRP A 229 -5.44 -2.62 24.53
N VAL A 230 -6.41 -1.72 24.41
CA VAL A 230 -6.28 -0.45 23.67
C VAL A 230 -6.79 0.75 24.45
N ILE A 231 -7.44 0.55 25.60
CA ILE A 231 -7.97 1.62 26.44
C ILE A 231 -7.06 1.82 27.65
N ASN A 232 -6.02 2.64 27.50
CA ASN A 232 -5.01 2.86 28.55
C ASN A 232 -5.43 3.91 29.59
N GLY A 233 -6.28 4.87 29.20
CA GLY A 233 -6.77 5.94 30.06
C GLY A 233 -5.84 7.15 30.20
N ASP A 234 -4.60 7.08 29.70
CA ASP A 234 -3.60 8.15 29.66
C ASP A 234 -3.53 8.82 28.27
N TRP A 235 -4.54 9.64 27.95
CA TRP A 235 -4.72 10.18 26.60
C TRP A 235 -3.91 11.45 26.31
N THR A 236 -2.58 11.34 26.33
CA THR A 236 -1.71 12.46 25.97
C THR A 236 -1.49 12.51 24.46
N ARG A 237 -2.15 13.47 23.79
CA ARG A 237 -1.95 13.78 22.37
C ARG A 237 -0.64 14.52 22.15
N LEU A 238 0.20 14.03 21.24
CA LEU A 238 1.46 14.68 20.89
C LEU A 238 1.24 15.77 19.82
N PRO A 239 1.94 16.91 19.88
CA PRO A 239 1.80 17.99 18.88
C PRO A 239 2.18 17.60 17.45
N THR A 240 2.79 16.43 17.27
CA THR A 240 3.29 15.93 15.99
C THR A 240 2.34 14.90 15.36
N GLU A 241 1.21 14.63 15.98
CA GLU A 241 0.16 13.76 15.43
C GLU A 241 -0.60 14.46 14.29
N PRO A 242 -1.11 13.72 13.30
CA PRO A 242 -1.85 14.27 12.18
C PRO A 242 -3.17 14.91 12.63
N GLU A 243 -3.65 15.90 11.87
CA GLU A 243 -4.96 16.53 12.11
C GLU A 243 -6.11 15.53 11.96
N ALA A 244 -6.02 14.66 10.95
CA ALA A 244 -6.99 13.64 10.64
C ALA A 244 -6.33 12.26 10.55
N VAL A 245 -6.99 11.25 11.09
CA VAL A 245 -6.64 9.84 10.90
C VAL A 245 -7.61 9.25 9.87
N LEU A 246 -7.06 8.80 8.75
CA LEU A 246 -7.81 8.32 7.59
C LEU A 246 -7.55 6.83 7.42
N TRP A 247 -8.60 6.04 7.23
CA TRP A 247 -8.45 4.66 6.78
C TRP A 247 -9.47 4.32 5.69
N PRO A 248 -9.05 3.93 4.48
CA PRO A 248 -7.66 3.91 3.98
C PRO A 248 -6.90 5.23 4.13
N SER A 249 -5.57 5.15 4.20
CA SER A 249 -4.70 6.33 4.33
C SER A 249 -4.70 7.18 3.07
N ALA A 250 -4.53 8.50 3.20
CA ALA A 250 -4.28 9.36 2.04
C ALA A 250 -2.93 9.02 1.36
N GLY A 251 -2.89 9.15 0.03
CA GLY A 251 -1.74 8.76 -0.81
C GLY A 251 -1.83 7.30 -1.25
N TYR A 252 -0.68 6.68 -1.51
CA TYR A 252 -0.56 5.29 -1.94
C TYR A 252 -1.06 4.32 -0.87
N MET A 253 -1.95 3.43 -1.29
CA MET A 253 -2.59 2.40 -0.46
C MET A 253 -2.52 1.04 -1.17
N PRO A 254 -1.87 0.02 -0.56
CA PRO A 254 -1.92 -1.34 -1.08
C PRO A 254 -3.36 -1.85 -1.15
N TYR A 255 -3.76 -2.36 -2.32
CA TYR A 255 -5.07 -2.97 -2.54
C TYR A 255 -5.34 -4.12 -1.55
N GLN A 256 -4.30 -4.88 -1.20
CA GLN A 256 -4.32 -5.98 -0.24
C GLN A 256 -4.78 -5.54 1.16
N LEU A 257 -4.73 -4.24 1.46
CA LEU A 257 -5.07 -3.68 2.77
C LEU A 257 -6.40 -2.93 2.77
N LEU A 258 -7.10 -2.86 1.64
CA LEU A 258 -8.43 -2.27 1.62
C LEU A 258 -9.34 -3.07 2.55
N PRO A 259 -10.13 -2.40 3.40
CA PRO A 259 -10.95 -3.09 4.39
C PRO A 259 -12.02 -3.94 3.69
N SER A 260 -12.09 -5.25 3.98
CA SER A 260 -13.12 -6.13 3.42
C SER A 260 -14.54 -5.69 3.81
N SER A 261 -14.68 -4.92 4.89
CA SER A 261 -15.96 -4.31 5.30
C SER A 261 -16.44 -3.21 4.35
N ARG A 262 -15.59 -2.74 3.42
CA ARG A 262 -15.81 -1.57 2.56
C ARG A 262 -16.08 -0.28 3.33
N ARG A 263 -15.76 -0.23 4.61
CA ARG A 263 -15.91 0.98 5.44
C ARG A 263 -14.65 1.81 5.42
N TRP A 264 -14.78 3.02 4.92
CA TRP A 264 -13.77 4.06 5.04
C TRP A 264 -14.10 4.93 6.25
N SER A 265 -13.09 5.56 6.83
CA SER A 265 -13.24 6.34 8.06
C SER A 265 -12.33 7.55 8.13
N VAL A 266 -12.85 8.64 8.66
CA VAL A 266 -12.12 9.89 8.95
C VAL A 266 -12.34 10.24 10.41
N SER A 267 -11.27 10.25 11.20
CA SER A 267 -11.29 10.68 12.60
C SER A 267 -10.56 12.00 12.75
N ILE A 268 -11.18 12.98 13.41
CA ILE A 268 -10.60 14.30 13.65
C ILE A 268 -10.90 14.69 15.10
N ASP A 269 -9.87 15.08 15.83
CA ASP A 269 -9.99 15.51 17.23
C ASP A 269 -10.93 16.72 17.36
N ASN A 270 -11.84 16.64 18.33
CA ASN A 270 -12.87 17.65 18.61
C ASN A 270 -13.78 18.04 17.42
N ALA A 271 -13.82 17.24 16.35
CA ALA A 271 -14.74 17.48 15.24
C ALA A 271 -16.19 17.08 15.60
N ASP A 272 -17.14 17.79 15.02
CA ASP A 272 -18.56 17.42 14.99
C ASP A 272 -18.98 17.10 13.55
N PHE A 273 -19.33 15.85 13.32
CA PHE A 273 -19.75 15.29 12.05
C PHE A 273 -21.28 15.17 11.91
N ALA A 274 -22.08 15.77 12.79
CA ALA A 274 -23.54 15.66 12.75
C ALA A 274 -24.12 16.06 11.38
N ASP A 275 -23.63 17.15 10.81
CA ASP A 275 -24.08 17.71 9.53
C ASP A 275 -23.16 17.34 8.34
N ALA A 276 -22.15 16.50 8.58
CA ALA A 276 -21.13 16.22 7.57
C ALA A 276 -21.68 15.43 6.38
N THR A 277 -21.14 15.67 5.20
CA THR A 277 -21.46 14.92 3.97
C THR A 277 -20.19 14.38 3.35
N VAL A 278 -20.27 13.21 2.73
CA VAL A 278 -19.15 12.59 2.00
C VAL A 278 -19.52 12.52 0.53
N THR A 279 -18.60 12.93 -0.33
CA THR A 279 -18.63 12.63 -1.75
C THR A 279 -17.32 11.95 -2.13
N MET A 280 -17.39 10.97 -3.02
CA MET A 280 -16.24 10.29 -3.57
C MET A 280 -16.31 10.28 -5.10
N THR A 281 -15.18 10.51 -5.75
CA THR A 281 -15.05 10.46 -7.22
C THR A 281 -13.89 9.54 -7.55
N GLY A 282 -14.12 8.55 -8.40
CA GLY A 282 -13.10 7.64 -8.93
C GLY A 282 -12.78 7.92 -10.40
N PRO A 283 -12.05 7.02 -11.08
CA PRO A 283 -11.67 7.20 -12.49
C PRO A 283 -12.88 7.30 -13.43
N ASP A 284 -13.97 6.59 -13.13
CA ASP A 284 -15.19 6.54 -13.94
C ASP A 284 -16.26 7.55 -13.51
N GLY A 285 -15.93 8.47 -12.60
CA GLY A 285 -16.82 9.51 -12.10
C GLY A 285 -17.30 9.28 -10.66
N PRO A 286 -18.49 9.77 -10.29
CA PRO A 286 -18.97 9.73 -8.91
C PRO A 286 -19.15 8.30 -8.38
N VAL A 287 -18.63 8.03 -7.19
CA VAL A 287 -18.79 6.74 -6.50
C VAL A 287 -19.82 6.89 -5.38
N ALA A 288 -20.79 5.99 -5.35
CA ALA A 288 -21.82 5.97 -4.32
C ALA A 288 -21.25 5.54 -2.97
N VAL A 289 -21.58 6.31 -1.93
CA VAL A 289 -21.19 6.03 -0.55
C VAL A 289 -22.36 6.25 0.40
N THR A 290 -22.43 5.43 1.44
CA THR A 290 -23.45 5.53 2.49
C THR A 290 -22.79 5.80 3.83
N ILE A 291 -23.16 6.90 4.49
CA ILE A 291 -22.65 7.21 5.84
C ILE A 291 -23.34 6.29 6.85
N GLU A 292 -22.54 5.51 7.57
CA GLU A 292 -23.02 4.50 8.52
C GLU A 292 -22.88 4.96 9.98
N TYR A 293 -21.90 5.80 10.28
CA TYR A 293 -21.65 6.27 11.64
C TYR A 293 -21.08 7.67 11.70
N ARG A 294 -21.40 8.40 12.79
CA ARG A 294 -20.96 9.77 13.06
C ARG A 294 -20.58 9.95 14.52
N ASN A 295 -19.58 10.77 14.77
CA ASN A 295 -19.14 11.27 16.07
C ASN A 295 -18.46 10.20 16.97
N GLY A 296 -18.78 10.20 18.26
CA GLY A 296 -17.93 9.69 19.34
C GLY A 296 -18.01 8.18 19.59
N GLY A 297 -17.93 7.79 20.86
CA GLY A 297 -18.00 6.41 21.33
C GLY A 297 -16.66 5.66 21.40
N PHE A 298 -15.70 6.02 20.53
CA PHE A 298 -14.42 5.32 20.39
C PHE A 298 -13.34 6.32 19.94
N GLY A 299 -12.22 6.43 20.66
CA GLY A 299 -11.16 7.38 20.29
C GLY A 299 -11.66 8.81 20.00
N ASP A 300 -11.09 9.44 18.96
CA ASP A 300 -11.58 10.74 18.46
C ASP A 300 -12.94 10.62 17.78
N PRO A 301 -13.74 11.70 17.71
CA PRO A 301 -14.91 11.76 16.84
C PRO A 301 -14.56 11.33 15.41
N ALA A 302 -15.42 10.53 14.80
CA ALA A 302 -15.18 10.00 13.46
C ALA A 302 -16.44 9.98 12.60
N LEU A 303 -16.22 9.92 11.30
CA LEU A 303 -17.22 9.64 10.28
C LEU A 303 -16.84 8.32 9.62
N SER A 304 -17.74 7.34 9.61
CA SER A 304 -17.56 6.09 8.85
C SER A 304 -18.61 6.01 7.76
N PHE A 305 -18.16 5.63 6.57
CA PHE A 305 -19.01 5.48 5.39
C PHE A 305 -18.62 4.22 4.61
N HIS A 306 -19.64 3.51 4.16
CA HIS A 306 -19.53 2.32 3.33
C HIS A 306 -19.43 2.73 1.85
N ILE A 307 -18.58 2.04 1.10
CA ILE A 307 -18.48 2.17 -0.36
C ILE A 307 -19.47 1.22 -1.02
N ASP A 308 -20.52 1.78 -1.63
CA ASP A 308 -21.62 1.00 -2.21
C ASP A 308 -21.22 0.36 -3.54
N ASP A 309 -20.29 0.98 -4.26
CA ASP A 309 -19.70 0.44 -5.47
C ASP A 309 -18.59 -0.58 -5.15
N GLU A 310 -18.87 -1.86 -5.40
CA GLU A 310 -17.93 -2.95 -5.17
C GLU A 310 -16.68 -2.87 -6.05
N SER A 311 -16.74 -2.16 -7.18
CA SER A 311 -15.60 -2.05 -8.09
C SER A 311 -14.38 -1.35 -7.46
N VAL A 312 -14.58 -0.55 -6.42
CA VAL A 312 -13.49 0.07 -5.65
C VAL A 312 -12.58 -0.95 -4.98
N MET A 313 -13.10 -2.14 -4.69
CA MET A 313 -12.35 -3.24 -4.07
C MET A 313 -11.66 -4.14 -5.10
N ASN A 314 -11.88 -3.91 -6.39
CA ASN A 314 -11.23 -4.69 -7.43
C ASN A 314 -9.72 -4.44 -7.41
N ARG A 315 -8.94 -5.51 -7.61
CA ARG A 315 -7.49 -5.40 -7.78
C ARG A 315 -7.19 -4.44 -8.94
N PRO A 316 -6.41 -3.36 -8.71
CA PRO A 316 -6.05 -2.42 -9.77
C PRO A 316 -4.99 -3.08 -10.66
N LEU A 317 -5.46 -3.78 -11.69
CA LEU A 317 -4.58 -4.46 -12.63
C LEU A 317 -4.06 -3.42 -13.66
N GLY A 318 -2.74 -3.32 -13.81
CA GLY A 318 -2.07 -2.50 -14.85
C GLY A 318 -1.68 -1.08 -14.42
N ALA A 319 -2.51 -0.37 -13.67
CA ALA A 319 -2.21 1.00 -13.22
C ALA A 319 -2.83 1.32 -11.84
N ASP A 320 -2.24 2.31 -11.17
CA ASP A 320 -2.75 2.82 -9.90
C ASP A 320 -4.07 3.56 -10.11
N VAL A 321 -5.02 3.40 -9.18
CA VAL A 321 -6.36 3.99 -9.27
C VAL A 321 -6.57 5.00 -8.16
N THR A 322 -6.89 6.24 -8.54
CA THR A 322 -7.11 7.33 -7.58
C THR A 322 -8.59 7.53 -7.29
N TYR A 323 -8.92 7.62 -6.00
CA TYR A 323 -10.22 8.05 -5.50
C TYR A 323 -10.07 9.35 -4.71
N HIS A 324 -10.78 10.39 -5.13
CA HIS A 324 -10.88 11.66 -4.44
C HIS A 324 -12.05 11.65 -3.46
N VAL A 325 -11.78 11.90 -2.18
CA VAL A 325 -12.79 11.98 -1.12
C VAL A 325 -12.88 13.41 -0.61
N THR A 326 -14.11 13.92 -0.52
CA THR A 326 -14.42 15.21 0.11
C THR A 326 -15.37 15.00 1.28
N VAL A 327 -14.92 15.34 2.48
CA VAL A 327 -15.76 15.42 3.69
C VAL A 327 -16.10 16.88 3.93
N SER A 328 -17.34 17.25 3.63
CA SER A 328 -17.84 18.61 3.79
C SER A 328 -18.69 18.75 5.05
N ASN A 329 -18.91 19.99 5.50
CA ASN A 329 -19.89 20.37 6.51
C ASN A 329 -19.65 19.85 7.94
N TYR A 330 -18.47 19.30 8.24
CA TYR A 330 -18.10 19.03 9.63
C TYR A 330 -17.73 20.34 10.34
N LYS A 331 -17.88 20.38 11.66
CA LYS A 331 -17.54 21.55 12.47
C LYS A 331 -16.29 21.28 13.29
N LEU A 332 -15.39 22.26 13.36
CA LEU A 332 -14.24 22.25 14.26
C LEU A 332 -14.08 23.65 14.87
N GLY A 333 -14.11 23.74 16.20
CA GLY A 333 -14.12 25.03 16.90
C GLY A 333 -15.31 25.93 16.52
N GLY A 334 -16.47 25.32 16.21
CA GLY A 334 -17.69 26.03 15.79
C GLY A 334 -17.69 26.52 14.33
N GLN A 335 -16.63 26.28 13.57
CA GLN A 335 -16.54 26.66 12.15
C GLN A 335 -16.81 25.44 11.26
N THR A 336 -17.65 25.63 10.24
CA THR A 336 -17.83 24.65 9.18
C THR A 336 -16.56 24.54 8.35
N ARG A 337 -16.11 23.31 8.11
CA ARG A 337 -14.91 22.99 7.34
C ARG A 337 -15.18 21.91 6.30
N THR A 338 -14.23 21.78 5.39
CA THR A 338 -14.14 20.72 4.39
C THR A 338 -12.74 20.12 4.45
N TYR A 339 -12.65 18.81 4.35
CA TYR A 339 -11.42 18.05 4.32
C TYR A 339 -11.41 17.20 3.05
N GLU A 340 -10.34 17.27 2.28
CA GLU A 340 -10.19 16.61 0.98
C GLU A 340 -8.90 15.80 0.96
N TYR A 341 -8.95 14.60 0.40
CA TYR A 341 -7.79 13.73 0.28
C TYR A 341 -7.99 12.70 -0.83
N ASP A 342 -6.85 12.12 -1.25
CA ASP A 342 -6.78 11.15 -2.32
C ASP A 342 -6.36 9.81 -1.74
N VAL A 343 -6.99 8.73 -2.18
CA VAL A 343 -6.52 7.37 -1.96
C VAL A 343 -6.09 6.81 -3.31
N ILE A 344 -4.78 6.57 -3.45
CA ILE A 344 -4.15 6.04 -4.66
C ILE A 344 -3.94 4.55 -4.45
N ILE A 345 -4.89 3.75 -4.90
CA ILE A 345 -4.89 2.30 -4.73
C ILE A 345 -3.92 1.70 -5.74
N PHE A 346 -2.96 0.93 -5.26
CA PHE A 346 -2.03 0.17 -6.09
C PHE A 346 -1.94 -1.26 -5.61
N ASP A 347 -1.57 -2.16 -6.50
CA ASP A 347 -1.33 -3.55 -6.17
C ASP A 347 0.17 -3.76 -5.88
N THR A 348 0.50 -4.25 -4.68
CA THR A 348 1.91 -4.53 -4.31
C THR A 348 2.50 -5.71 -5.06
N ASP A 349 1.64 -6.58 -5.58
CA ASP A 349 2.04 -7.77 -6.34
C ASP A 349 1.96 -7.50 -7.86
N ALA A 350 1.47 -6.34 -8.31
CA ALA A 350 1.43 -6.02 -9.73
C ALA A 350 2.85 -5.75 -10.26
N PRO A 351 3.33 -6.45 -11.29
CA PRO A 351 4.56 -6.05 -11.94
C PRO A 351 4.28 -4.74 -12.68
N ALA A 352 5.19 -3.77 -12.59
CA ALA A 352 5.05 -2.51 -13.30
C ALA A 352 4.86 -2.74 -14.81
N GLY A 353 3.92 -2.02 -15.42
CA GLY A 353 3.74 -1.95 -16.88
C GLY A 353 2.43 -2.56 -17.39
N ASP A 354 2.22 -2.37 -18.69
CA ASP A 354 1.00 -2.74 -19.39
C ASP A 354 0.74 -4.25 -19.42
N PHE A 355 -0.53 -4.60 -19.64
CA PHE A 355 -0.96 -5.98 -19.90
C PHE A 355 -0.35 -6.53 -21.18
N CYS A 356 -0.26 -7.86 -21.26
CA CYS A 356 0.18 -8.53 -22.47
C CYS A 356 -0.61 -8.07 -23.71
N LEU A 357 0.08 -7.84 -24.84
CA LEU A 357 -0.55 -7.53 -26.13
C LEU A 357 -1.10 -8.78 -26.82
N GLN A 358 -0.47 -9.93 -26.59
CA GLN A 358 -0.80 -11.16 -27.28
C GLN A 358 -0.68 -12.37 -26.35
N LEU A 359 -1.76 -13.11 -26.18
CA LEU A 359 -1.82 -14.30 -25.33
C LEU A 359 -1.86 -15.57 -26.16
N GLN A 360 -1.15 -16.60 -25.70
CA GLN A 360 -1.35 -17.97 -26.14
C GLN A 360 -2.20 -18.71 -25.12
N VAL A 361 -3.38 -19.17 -25.56
CA VAL A 361 -4.19 -20.15 -24.80
C VAL A 361 -3.87 -21.54 -25.33
N SER A 362 -3.53 -22.47 -24.44
CA SER A 362 -3.20 -23.85 -24.79
C SER A 362 -3.61 -24.85 -23.70
N GLY A 363 -3.33 -26.13 -23.94
CA GLY A 363 -3.61 -27.20 -22.98
C GLY A 363 -4.95 -27.91 -23.16
N ARG A 364 -5.83 -27.45 -24.07
CA ARG A 364 -7.11 -28.15 -24.32
C ARG A 364 -7.03 -29.14 -25.48
N SER A 365 -7.76 -30.24 -25.34
CA SER A 365 -7.88 -31.29 -26.36
C SER A 365 -9.34 -31.53 -26.77
N GLY A 366 -9.56 -32.32 -27.82
CA GLY A 366 -10.89 -32.71 -28.29
C GLY A 366 -11.75 -31.52 -28.75
N VAL A 367 -13.06 -31.59 -28.49
CA VAL A 367 -14.02 -30.52 -28.84
C VAL A 367 -13.74 -29.20 -28.10
N ASN A 368 -12.94 -29.25 -27.03
CA ASN A 368 -12.59 -28.13 -26.18
C ASN A 368 -11.37 -27.36 -26.70
N SER A 369 -10.65 -27.91 -27.68
CA SER A 369 -9.53 -27.25 -28.36
C SER A 369 -9.93 -25.94 -29.06
N ILE A 370 -11.23 -25.66 -29.18
CA ILE A 370 -11.76 -24.42 -29.73
C ILE A 370 -11.27 -23.17 -28.99
N ILE A 371 -10.96 -23.25 -27.69
CA ILE A 371 -10.43 -22.11 -26.94
C ILE A 371 -8.92 -21.92 -27.14
N ASN A 372 -8.20 -22.94 -27.61
CA ASN A 372 -6.77 -22.81 -27.86
C ASN A 372 -6.51 -21.87 -29.05
N GLY A 373 -5.45 -21.10 -28.97
CA GLY A 373 -4.99 -20.22 -30.04
C GLY A 373 -4.37 -18.95 -29.50
N ILE A 374 -4.01 -18.09 -30.44
CA ILE A 374 -3.46 -16.78 -30.16
C ILE A 374 -4.61 -15.77 -30.05
N TYR A 375 -4.56 -14.94 -29.02
CA TYR A 375 -5.50 -13.87 -28.79
C TYR A 375 -4.75 -12.54 -28.76
N ASP A 376 -5.22 -11.56 -29.50
CA ASP A 376 -4.70 -10.20 -29.47
C ASP A 376 -5.54 -9.35 -28.53
N GLN A 377 -4.92 -8.43 -27.80
CA GLN A 377 -5.63 -7.44 -27.00
C GLN A 377 -6.57 -6.64 -27.92
N ASP A 378 -7.86 -6.61 -27.61
CA ASP A 378 -8.88 -5.98 -28.45
C ASP A 378 -9.28 -4.61 -27.90
N ALA A 379 -9.57 -4.53 -26.59
CA ALA A 379 -9.76 -3.27 -25.85
C ALA A 379 -9.69 -3.52 -24.34
N SER A 380 -10.01 -2.50 -23.54
CA SER A 380 -10.10 -2.57 -22.08
C SER A 380 -11.46 -2.14 -21.57
N LEU A 381 -11.93 -2.76 -20.49
CA LEU A 381 -13.14 -2.40 -19.76
C LEU A 381 -12.79 -2.25 -18.28
N LEU A 382 -13.09 -1.10 -17.68
CA LEU A 382 -12.73 -0.78 -16.28
C LEU A 382 -11.22 -0.94 -16.01
N GLY A 383 -10.37 -0.55 -16.97
CA GLY A 383 -8.92 -0.71 -16.90
C GLY A 383 -8.41 -2.14 -17.15
N VAL A 384 -9.29 -3.13 -17.29
CA VAL A 384 -8.91 -4.53 -17.50
C VAL A 384 -8.99 -4.90 -18.99
N SER A 385 -7.91 -5.46 -19.52
CA SER A 385 -7.84 -5.86 -20.93
C SER A 385 -8.71 -7.08 -21.22
N TYR A 386 -9.34 -7.09 -22.40
CA TYR A 386 -9.89 -8.31 -22.97
C TYR A 386 -9.32 -8.54 -24.37
N TYR A 387 -9.35 -9.80 -24.78
CA TYR A 387 -8.61 -10.30 -25.92
C TYR A 387 -9.53 -10.98 -26.91
N LYS A 388 -9.26 -10.82 -28.19
CA LYS A 388 -9.97 -11.50 -29.27
C LYS A 388 -9.06 -12.55 -29.91
N LYS A 389 -9.57 -13.76 -30.05
CA LYS A 389 -8.86 -14.86 -30.71
C LYS A 389 -8.69 -14.58 -32.20
N GLN A 390 -7.47 -14.73 -32.71
CA GLN A 390 -7.17 -14.57 -34.12
C GLN A 390 -8.03 -15.49 -35.00
N GLY A 391 -8.69 -14.90 -36.00
CA GLY A 391 -9.50 -15.64 -36.98
C GLY A 391 -10.82 -16.19 -36.45
N SER A 392 -11.30 -15.75 -35.29
CA SER A 392 -12.62 -16.15 -34.76
C SER A 392 -13.28 -15.06 -33.91
N ASP A 393 -14.61 -15.11 -33.80
CA ASP A 393 -15.36 -14.28 -32.84
C ASP A 393 -15.42 -15.01 -31.49
N PHE A 394 -14.23 -15.13 -30.88
CA PHE A 394 -14.06 -15.73 -29.58
C PHE A 394 -13.22 -14.80 -28.72
N TYR A 395 -13.69 -14.56 -27.50
CA TYR A 395 -13.17 -13.53 -26.61
C TYR A 395 -12.70 -14.16 -25.30
N LEU A 396 -11.67 -13.55 -24.74
CA LEU A 396 -11.06 -13.90 -23.46
C LEU A 396 -10.98 -12.63 -22.62
N SER A 397 -11.62 -12.61 -21.46
CA SER A 397 -11.50 -11.53 -20.47
C SER A 397 -11.14 -12.12 -19.11
N HIS A 398 -10.78 -11.27 -18.15
CA HIS A 398 -10.47 -11.73 -16.81
C HIS A 398 -10.93 -10.76 -15.72
N THR A 399 -11.00 -11.28 -14.51
CA THR A 399 -10.99 -10.50 -13.26
C THR A 399 -9.69 -10.78 -12.52
N THR A 400 -9.64 -10.48 -11.22
CA THR A 400 -8.51 -10.81 -10.33
C THR A 400 -8.24 -12.30 -10.23
N ASP A 401 -9.29 -13.13 -10.21
CA ASP A 401 -9.18 -14.56 -9.88
C ASP A 401 -9.71 -15.49 -10.98
N TRP A 402 -10.31 -14.93 -12.04
CA TRP A 402 -11.01 -15.71 -13.05
C TRP A 402 -10.69 -15.26 -14.46
N TRP A 403 -10.52 -16.22 -15.35
CA TRP A 403 -10.62 -16.06 -16.80
C TRP A 403 -12.03 -16.38 -17.28
N PHE A 404 -12.50 -15.65 -18.27
CA PHE A 404 -13.79 -15.84 -18.92
C PHE A 404 -13.60 -15.99 -20.42
N PHE A 405 -14.12 -17.09 -20.96
CA PHE A 405 -14.09 -17.41 -22.38
C PHE A 405 -15.50 -17.29 -22.93
N ALA A 406 -15.70 -16.59 -24.04
CA ALA A 406 -17.03 -16.42 -24.61
C ALA A 406 -17.01 -16.29 -26.14
N THR A 407 -18.07 -16.79 -26.79
CA THR A 407 -18.31 -16.61 -28.23
C THR A 407 -18.93 -15.26 -28.58
N SER A 408 -19.28 -14.47 -27.57
CA SER A 408 -19.65 -13.05 -27.69
C SER A 408 -19.59 -12.41 -26.30
N PRO A 409 -19.59 -11.07 -26.20
CA PRO A 409 -19.66 -10.35 -24.91
C PRO A 409 -20.91 -10.64 -24.07
N THR A 410 -21.92 -11.34 -24.61
CA THR A 410 -23.24 -11.57 -23.97
C THR A 410 -23.65 -13.05 -23.93
N ALA A 411 -22.79 -13.97 -24.38
CA ALA A 411 -23.10 -15.39 -24.45
C ALA A 411 -22.68 -16.15 -23.19
N TRP A 412 -23.17 -17.38 -23.05
CA TRP A 412 -22.73 -18.34 -22.03
C TRP A 412 -21.20 -18.38 -21.94
N SER A 413 -20.67 -18.02 -20.77
CA SER A 413 -19.24 -17.93 -20.50
C SER A 413 -18.73 -19.20 -19.84
N TRP A 414 -17.59 -19.69 -20.31
CA TRP A 414 -16.78 -20.66 -19.56
C TRP A 414 -15.83 -19.88 -18.68
N PHE A 415 -15.50 -20.40 -17.51
CA PHE A 415 -14.60 -19.72 -16.59
C PHE A 415 -13.49 -20.64 -16.09
N ALA A 416 -12.31 -20.08 -15.88
CA ALA A 416 -11.17 -20.79 -15.32
C ALA A 416 -10.64 -20.00 -14.13
N ARG A 417 -10.49 -20.67 -13.00
CA ARG A 417 -9.95 -20.04 -11.80
C ARG A 417 -8.44 -20.00 -11.89
N MET A 418 -7.87 -18.82 -11.74
CA MET A 418 -6.43 -18.64 -11.72
C MET A 418 -5.83 -19.22 -10.44
N GLU A 419 -4.63 -19.80 -10.56
CA GLU A 419 -3.84 -20.14 -9.38
C GLU A 419 -3.50 -18.89 -8.57
N SER A 420 -3.59 -19.00 -7.24
CA SER A 420 -3.35 -17.88 -6.32
C SER A 420 -1.91 -17.34 -6.35
N SER A 421 -0.98 -18.03 -7.01
CA SER A 421 0.42 -17.61 -7.17
C SER A 421 0.69 -16.84 -8.47
N ALA A 422 -0.30 -16.71 -9.37
CA ALA A 422 -0.10 -15.97 -10.60
C ALA A 422 -0.04 -14.47 -10.31
N VAL A 423 1.14 -13.89 -10.52
CA VAL A 423 1.40 -12.46 -10.30
C VAL A 423 0.60 -11.61 -11.29
N ARG A 424 0.57 -12.05 -12.56
CA ARG A 424 -0.28 -11.53 -13.63
C ARG A 424 -1.28 -12.59 -14.09
N PRO A 425 -2.52 -12.21 -14.42
CA PRO A 425 -3.48 -13.13 -15.01
C PRO A 425 -2.90 -13.91 -16.19
N GLU A 426 -2.20 -13.24 -17.10
CA GLU A 426 -1.63 -13.79 -18.34
C GLU A 426 -0.52 -14.84 -18.17
N ASP A 427 0.01 -14.97 -16.95
CA ASP A 427 1.03 -15.97 -16.59
C ASP A 427 0.44 -17.11 -15.73
N SER A 428 -0.89 -17.15 -15.59
CA SER A 428 -1.58 -18.15 -14.77
C SER A 428 -1.72 -19.50 -15.48
N GLN A 429 -1.58 -20.55 -14.67
CA GLN A 429 -2.21 -21.83 -14.96
C GLN A 429 -3.55 -21.87 -14.24
N ALA A 430 -4.59 -22.34 -14.92
CA ALA A 430 -5.93 -22.30 -14.39
C ALA A 430 -6.66 -23.62 -14.62
N ALA A 431 -7.40 -24.07 -13.60
CA ALA A 431 -8.35 -25.15 -13.76
C ALA A 431 -9.65 -24.60 -14.34
N VAL A 432 -10.23 -25.28 -15.32
CA VAL A 432 -11.49 -24.83 -15.95
C VAL A 432 -12.68 -25.41 -15.19
N GLU A 433 -13.52 -24.56 -14.61
CA GLU A 433 -14.80 -24.94 -14.03
C GLU A 433 -15.93 -24.63 -15.01
N VAL A 434 -16.75 -25.63 -15.37
CA VAL A 434 -17.83 -25.48 -16.37
C VAL A 434 -19.17 -25.85 -15.76
N TYR A 435 -20.18 -24.99 -15.97
CA TYR A 435 -21.57 -25.28 -15.62
C TYR A 435 -22.30 -25.97 -16.81
N ALA A 436 -21.93 -27.23 -17.13
CA ALA A 436 -22.69 -28.29 -17.85
C ALA A 436 -21.77 -29.36 -18.52
N ALA A 437 -22.13 -30.66 -18.44
CA ALA A 437 -21.34 -31.85 -18.84
C ALA A 437 -21.12 -32.04 -20.37
N PRO A 438 -20.17 -32.87 -20.86
CA PRO A 438 -19.11 -33.66 -20.20
C PRO A 438 -17.73 -33.08 -20.54
N TRP A 439 -17.36 -31.95 -19.92
CA TRP A 439 -16.09 -31.25 -20.18
C TRP A 439 -14.95 -31.70 -19.24
N THR A 440 -15.11 -32.87 -18.61
CA THR A 440 -14.40 -33.30 -17.39
C THR A 440 -13.20 -34.23 -17.59
N GLU A 441 -12.42 -34.10 -18.67
CA GLU A 441 -11.24 -34.99 -18.85
C GLU A 441 -9.91 -34.29 -19.18
N ASP A 442 -9.83 -32.95 -19.10
CA ASP A 442 -8.54 -32.24 -19.13
C ASP A 442 -8.59 -31.09 -18.14
N PRO A 443 -7.81 -31.07 -17.05
CA PRO A 443 -8.05 -30.13 -15.95
C PRO A 443 -7.48 -28.73 -16.20
N ASN A 444 -6.43 -28.55 -17.00
CA ASN A 444 -5.66 -27.31 -16.99
C ASN A 444 -5.68 -26.57 -18.34
N VAL A 445 -5.95 -25.27 -18.30
CA VAL A 445 -5.66 -24.32 -19.38
C VAL A 445 -4.39 -23.57 -19.03
N GLN A 446 -3.50 -23.43 -20.01
CA GLN A 446 -2.32 -22.57 -19.89
C GLN A 446 -2.57 -21.31 -20.70
N ILE A 447 -2.44 -20.17 -20.03
CA ILE A 447 -2.42 -18.86 -20.66
C ILE A 447 -1.01 -18.33 -20.47
N THR A 448 -0.41 -17.87 -21.56
CA THR A 448 0.97 -17.39 -21.56
C THR A 448 1.05 -16.13 -22.36
N CYS A 449 1.67 -15.10 -21.79
CA CYS A 449 1.98 -13.91 -22.55
C CYS A 449 3.04 -14.20 -23.62
N LEU A 450 2.74 -13.85 -24.88
CA LEU A 450 3.68 -13.93 -26.00
C LEU A 450 4.46 -12.63 -26.21
N SER A 451 3.86 -11.50 -25.85
CA SER A 451 4.47 -10.17 -26.00
C SER A 451 3.82 -9.16 -25.07
N TYR A 452 4.59 -8.51 -24.22
CA TYR A 452 4.20 -7.27 -23.58
C TYR A 452 4.43 -6.09 -24.54
N PRO A 453 3.75 -4.94 -24.37
CA PRO A 453 4.22 -3.69 -24.94
C PRO A 453 5.68 -3.52 -24.52
N ASP A 454 6.55 -3.06 -25.42
CA ASP A 454 7.96 -2.86 -25.09
C ASP A 454 8.06 -2.02 -23.81
N SER A 455 8.31 -2.68 -22.68
CA SER A 455 8.79 -2.01 -21.48
C SER A 455 10.18 -1.54 -21.85
N ASP A 456 10.44 -0.24 -21.81
CA ASP A 456 11.79 0.30 -21.98
C ASP A 456 12.79 -0.60 -21.23
N GLU A 457 13.62 -1.33 -21.97
CA GLU A 457 14.60 -2.25 -21.38
C GLU A 457 15.48 -1.47 -20.39
N PRO A 458 15.93 -2.09 -19.29
CA PRO A 458 16.98 -1.52 -18.47
C PRO A 458 18.26 -1.49 -19.31
N VAL A 459 18.60 -0.31 -19.82
CA VAL A 459 19.88 -0.10 -20.50
C VAL A 459 20.97 -0.29 -19.46
N ASP A 460 21.74 -1.38 -19.64
CA ASP A 460 22.99 -1.66 -18.94
C ASP A 460 23.87 -0.40 -18.84
N ASP A 461 24.52 -0.27 -17.68
CA ASP A 461 25.64 0.64 -17.42
C ASP A 461 26.74 0.41 -18.46
N ASP A 462 26.67 1.09 -19.59
CA ASP A 462 27.84 1.48 -20.36
C ASP A 462 27.51 2.65 -21.29
N ASP A 463 28.35 3.67 -21.15
CA ASP A 463 28.41 4.87 -21.98
C ASP A 463 27.30 5.92 -21.82
N LYS A 464 27.68 6.96 -21.07
CA LYS A 464 27.59 8.36 -21.50
C LYS A 464 26.21 8.76 -22.01
N ALA A 465 25.41 9.19 -21.04
CA ALA A 465 24.85 10.53 -20.91
C ALA A 465 24.71 11.38 -22.19
N GLY A 466 23.78 12.34 -22.17
CA GLY A 466 23.64 13.27 -23.27
C GLY A 466 22.27 13.89 -23.26
N GLU A 467 22.01 14.61 -22.18
CA GLU A 467 20.84 15.45 -21.95
C GLU A 467 20.17 16.03 -23.21
N THR A 468 18.85 15.83 -23.23
CA THR A 468 17.81 16.84 -23.42
C THR A 468 17.45 17.28 -24.86
N ASP A 469 16.23 16.87 -25.23
CA ASP A 469 15.09 17.80 -25.38
C ASP A 469 15.13 18.81 -26.51
N ASP A 470 14.31 18.65 -27.57
CA ASP A 470 12.92 19.16 -27.58
C ASP A 470 12.41 19.54 -28.98
N ASP A 471 11.07 19.67 -29.15
CA ASP A 471 10.12 20.64 -29.81
C ASP A 471 9.74 20.77 -31.31
N ALA A 472 8.58 20.18 -31.64
CA ALA A 472 7.44 20.87 -32.29
C ALA A 472 7.21 20.77 -33.81
N GLY A 473 6.11 20.08 -34.15
CA GLY A 473 4.80 20.65 -34.52
C GLY A 473 3.80 19.48 -34.62
N ASP A 474 2.48 19.58 -34.54
CA ASP A 474 1.49 20.59 -34.16
C ASP A 474 0.19 19.79 -33.90
N ASP A 475 -0.73 20.40 -33.15
CA ASP A 475 -2.19 20.14 -33.07
C ASP A 475 -2.70 18.73 -32.69
N ASP A 476 -3.18 18.58 -31.45
CA ASP A 476 -4.56 18.19 -31.10
C ASP A 476 -4.68 18.01 -29.56
N ASP A 477 -5.90 18.12 -29.06
CA ASP A 477 -6.29 18.17 -27.65
C ASP A 477 -5.83 16.93 -26.84
N ASP A 478 -4.90 17.10 -25.88
CA ASP A 478 -4.65 16.17 -24.77
C ASP A 478 -3.84 16.88 -23.65
N GLU A 479 -4.14 16.57 -22.39
CA GLU A 479 -3.43 17.07 -21.20
C GLU A 479 -1.93 16.69 -21.23
N PRO A 480 -1.00 17.55 -20.77
CA PRO A 480 0.42 17.30 -20.97
C PRO A 480 0.95 16.26 -19.99
N THR A 481 1.09 15.02 -20.46
CA THR A 481 2.05 14.05 -19.93
C THR A 481 3.46 14.65 -20.04
N CYS A 482 4.10 14.96 -18.92
CA CYS A 482 5.48 15.45 -18.90
C CYS A 482 6.43 14.37 -19.46
N ASN A 483 7.19 14.70 -20.52
CA ASN A 483 8.16 13.79 -21.15
C ASN A 483 9.28 13.37 -20.17
N ALA A 484 9.59 12.06 -20.16
CA ALA A 484 10.76 11.49 -19.52
C ALA A 484 12.04 11.97 -20.24
N GLY A 485 12.84 12.81 -19.58
CA GLY A 485 14.08 13.35 -20.16
C GLY A 485 14.56 14.67 -19.57
N VAL A 486 13.69 15.35 -18.82
CA VAL A 486 13.95 16.69 -18.29
C VAL A 486 14.05 16.66 -16.78
N GLY A 487 15.23 16.98 -16.22
CA GLY A 487 15.30 17.22 -14.78
C GLY A 487 14.55 18.52 -14.41
N ILE A 488 13.66 18.44 -13.42
CA ILE A 488 13.03 19.62 -12.82
C ILE A 488 14.00 20.20 -11.78
N TYR A 489 14.51 21.41 -12.05
CA TYR A 489 15.44 22.08 -11.13
C TYR A 489 14.86 23.41 -10.68
N HIS A 490 14.57 23.54 -9.39
CA HIS A 490 14.06 24.78 -8.80
C HIS A 490 14.97 25.99 -9.04
N GLU A 491 16.29 25.77 -9.20
CA GLU A 491 17.24 26.81 -9.53
C GLU A 491 18.05 26.52 -10.80
N ARG A 492 18.20 27.55 -11.64
CA ARG A 492 19.08 27.56 -12.83
C ARG A 492 20.53 27.13 -12.52
N ARG A 493 21.00 27.36 -11.29
CA ARG A 493 22.35 27.01 -10.87
C ARG A 493 22.53 25.49 -10.82
N ASP A 494 21.53 24.76 -10.38
CA ASP A 494 21.60 23.32 -10.22
C ASP A 494 21.41 22.61 -11.57
N CYS A 495 20.53 23.14 -12.42
CA CYS A 495 20.50 22.81 -13.85
C CYS A 495 21.89 22.96 -14.50
N LYS A 496 22.58 24.08 -14.28
CA LYS A 496 23.93 24.29 -14.83
C LYS A 496 24.99 23.35 -14.24
N LYS A 497 24.88 22.96 -12.97
CA LYS A 497 25.78 21.97 -12.36
C LYS A 497 25.52 20.59 -12.93
N HIS A 498 24.25 20.24 -13.16
CA HIS A 498 23.81 18.99 -13.76
C HIS A 498 24.35 18.85 -15.19
N CYS A 499 24.09 19.84 -16.07
CA CYS A 499 24.62 19.83 -17.44
C CYS A 499 26.14 19.75 -17.55
N LYS A 500 26.84 20.27 -16.54
CA LYS A 500 28.30 20.26 -16.50
C LYS A 500 28.86 18.92 -16.00
N LYS A 501 28.04 18.12 -15.32
CA LYS A 501 28.44 16.90 -14.62
C LYS A 501 27.99 15.63 -15.35
N GLN A 502 26.91 15.68 -16.13
CA GLN A 502 26.41 14.51 -16.85
C GLN A 502 27.14 14.23 -18.16
N GLU A 503 27.72 15.20 -18.90
CA GLU A 503 28.43 14.89 -20.16
C GLU A 503 29.56 15.85 -20.58
N ALA A 504 30.58 15.31 -21.25
CA ALA A 504 31.59 16.13 -21.94
C ALA A 504 31.07 16.71 -23.28
N SER A 505 30.02 16.14 -23.87
CA SER A 505 29.48 16.52 -25.19
C SER A 505 28.55 17.74 -25.16
N LEU A 506 27.87 18.01 -24.03
CA LEU A 506 26.82 19.02 -23.90
C LEU A 506 27.06 20.04 -22.75
N PRO A 507 28.20 20.74 -22.71
CA PRO A 507 28.64 21.51 -21.53
C PRO A 507 27.84 22.79 -21.24
N SER A 508 26.84 23.15 -22.04
CA SER A 508 26.08 24.39 -21.87
C SER A 508 24.64 24.10 -21.44
N SER A 509 23.97 25.04 -20.77
CA SER A 509 22.63 24.81 -20.22
C SER A 509 21.62 25.89 -20.62
N ASN A 510 20.35 25.50 -20.64
CA ASN A 510 19.17 26.31 -20.88
C ASN A 510 18.08 25.90 -19.86
N TRP A 511 17.58 26.86 -19.09
CA TRP A 511 16.63 26.59 -18.00
C TRP A 511 15.37 27.42 -18.19
N PHE A 512 14.21 26.79 -18.08
CA PHE A 512 12.91 27.40 -18.34
C PHE A 512 12.22 27.75 -17.02
N LYS A 513 12.14 29.06 -16.72
CA LYS A 513 11.44 29.57 -15.52
C LYS A 513 9.92 29.38 -15.56
N ARG A 514 9.35 29.06 -16.73
CA ARG A 514 7.91 28.90 -16.98
C ARG A 514 7.74 27.69 -17.89
N ALA A 515 6.58 27.04 -17.82
CA ALA A 515 6.23 25.97 -18.75
C ALA A 515 6.37 26.45 -20.20
N LYS A 516 6.87 25.57 -21.08
CA LYS A 516 7.01 25.74 -22.52
C LYS A 516 6.28 24.58 -23.20
N LYS A 517 5.81 24.71 -24.44
CA LYS A 517 5.23 23.58 -25.19
C LYS A 517 6.26 22.43 -25.13
N GLY A 518 5.85 21.24 -24.67
CA GLY A 518 6.74 20.10 -24.43
C GLY A 518 7.42 20.02 -23.03
N TYR A 519 7.41 21.09 -22.21
CA TYR A 519 8.10 21.13 -20.91
C TYR A 519 7.35 21.71 -19.72
N CYS A 520 7.54 21.02 -18.58
CA CYS A 520 7.05 21.41 -17.27
C CYS A 520 7.74 22.71 -16.76
N LEU A 521 7.15 23.33 -15.73
CA LEU A 521 7.76 24.46 -15.02
C LEU A 521 9.13 24.07 -14.44
N HIS A 522 10.12 24.96 -14.57
CA HIS A 522 11.49 24.73 -14.06
C HIS A 522 12.29 23.63 -14.77
N ALA A 523 11.90 23.30 -16.00
CA ALA A 523 12.62 22.41 -16.89
C ALA A 523 14.06 22.87 -17.17
N CYS A 524 14.99 21.91 -17.23
CA CYS A 524 16.39 22.11 -17.58
C CYS A 524 16.77 21.29 -18.81
N VAL A 525 17.36 21.97 -19.80
CA VAL A 525 17.85 21.41 -21.06
C VAL A 525 19.32 21.76 -21.22
N CYS A 526 20.16 20.79 -21.50
CA CYS A 526 21.58 20.91 -21.72
C CYS A 526 21.93 20.77 -23.20
N CYS A 527 22.92 21.54 -23.62
CA CYS A 527 23.07 21.94 -24.99
C CYS A 527 24.53 21.72 -25.42
N PRO A 528 24.78 21.37 -26.69
CA PRO A 528 26.13 21.31 -27.26
C PRO A 528 26.92 22.59 -27.04
N GLU A 529 28.24 22.49 -27.13
CA GLU A 529 29.11 23.66 -27.02
C GLU A 529 28.70 24.74 -28.04
N ARG A 530 28.61 25.98 -27.57
CA ARG A 530 28.19 27.11 -28.39
C ARG A 530 29.32 27.57 -29.29
N ILE A 531 29.35 27.09 -30.52
CA ILE A 531 30.43 27.35 -31.48
C ILE A 531 30.01 28.51 -32.41
N LYS A 532 30.92 29.46 -32.67
CA LYS A 532 30.63 30.52 -33.65
C LYS A 532 30.62 29.92 -35.06
N LYS A 533 29.83 30.52 -35.96
CA LYS A 533 29.71 30.03 -37.35
C LYS A 533 31.06 29.96 -38.09
N SER A 534 31.99 30.88 -37.79
CA SER A 534 33.37 30.86 -38.32
C SER A 534 34.11 29.59 -37.92
N ASP A 535 34.05 29.25 -36.64
CA ASP A 535 34.81 28.16 -36.03
C ASP A 535 34.19 26.81 -36.44
N CYS A 536 32.87 26.79 -36.68
CA CYS A 536 32.16 25.65 -37.26
C CYS A 536 32.61 25.35 -38.70
N ARG A 537 32.73 26.39 -39.53
CA ARG A 537 33.20 26.26 -40.91
C ARG A 537 34.60 25.64 -40.96
N GLU A 538 35.48 26.11 -40.10
CA GLU A 538 36.84 25.60 -39.99
C GLU A 538 36.85 24.14 -39.50
N ARG A 539 36.09 23.85 -38.44
CA ARG A 539 35.97 22.50 -37.86
C ARG A 539 35.45 21.45 -38.85
N CYS A 540 34.57 21.83 -39.77
CA CYS A 540 33.93 20.93 -40.72
C CYS A 540 34.52 21.00 -42.14
N ASN A 541 35.71 21.59 -42.31
CA ASN A 541 36.37 21.76 -43.61
C ASN A 541 35.46 22.38 -44.69
N GLY A 542 34.57 23.29 -44.30
CA GLY A 542 33.66 23.99 -45.19
C GLY A 542 32.30 23.34 -45.45
N ASN A 543 32.10 22.06 -45.10
CA ASN A 543 30.80 21.38 -45.26
C ASN A 543 30.05 21.28 -43.94
N PHE A 544 29.15 22.23 -43.66
CA PHE A 544 28.45 22.30 -42.38
C PHE A 544 27.09 22.95 -42.45
N GLU A 545 26.26 22.59 -41.48
CA GLU A 545 25.04 23.29 -41.09
C GLU A 545 25.29 24.06 -39.77
N TRP A 546 24.84 25.31 -39.67
CA TRP A 546 24.99 26.10 -38.44
C TRP A 546 23.67 26.77 -38.06
N ASN A 547 23.18 26.43 -36.87
CA ASN A 547 21.87 26.81 -36.38
C ASN A 547 21.97 27.81 -35.22
N LYS A 548 21.35 28.99 -35.40
CA LYS A 548 21.43 30.09 -34.41
C LYS A 548 20.70 29.75 -33.12
N LYS A 549 19.55 29.09 -33.23
CA LYS A 549 18.75 28.59 -32.12
C LYS A 549 17.88 27.45 -32.62
N ASP A 550 17.86 26.37 -31.87
CA ASP A 550 17.03 25.22 -32.10
C ASP A 550 15.66 25.44 -31.42
N LYS A 551 14.56 25.23 -32.16
CA LYS A 551 13.23 25.77 -31.85
C LYS A 551 12.53 25.01 -30.73
N LYS A 552 12.29 23.72 -30.98
CA LYS A 552 12.99 22.60 -30.38
C LYS A 552 13.61 22.93 -28.99
N THR A 553 14.84 22.55 -28.71
CA THR A 553 15.54 22.59 -27.40
C THR A 553 15.70 23.99 -26.76
N GLY A 554 15.57 25.04 -27.56
CA GLY A 554 15.99 26.40 -27.19
C GLY A 554 17.51 26.62 -27.15
N CYS A 555 18.32 25.59 -27.43
CA CYS A 555 19.79 25.64 -27.52
C CYS A 555 20.23 26.61 -28.63
N LYS A 556 21.40 27.24 -28.46
CA LYS A 556 21.87 28.34 -29.34
C LYS A 556 23.25 28.06 -29.90
N LYS A 557 23.46 28.46 -31.16
CA LYS A 557 24.76 28.41 -31.88
C LYS A 557 25.30 26.98 -32.04
N LEU A 558 24.49 26.12 -32.65
CA LEU A 558 24.80 24.71 -32.93
C LEU A 558 25.52 24.57 -34.28
N CYS A 559 26.45 23.64 -34.37
CA CYS A 559 27.28 23.35 -35.54
C CYS A 559 27.20 21.85 -35.87
N THR A 560 26.85 21.51 -37.10
CA THR A 560 26.78 20.12 -37.60
C THR A 560 27.66 20.02 -38.84
N CYS A 561 28.66 19.15 -38.86
CA CYS A 561 29.42 18.85 -40.08
C CYS A 561 28.59 17.89 -40.94
N LEU A 562 28.48 18.17 -42.24
CA LEU A 562 27.70 17.37 -43.20
C LEU A 562 28.57 16.44 -44.03
#